data_AF-A0A5C6UVN1-F1
#
_entry.id   AF-A0A5C6UVN1-F1
#
_cell.length_a   1.000
_cell.length_b   1.000
_cell.length_c   1.000
_cell.angle_alpha   90.00
_cell.angle_beta   90.00
_cell.angle_gamma   90.00
#
_symmetry.space_group_name_H-M   'P 1'
#
loop_
_entity.id
_entity.type
_entity.pdbx_description
1 polymer ?
#
loop_
_entity_poly.entity_id
_entity_poly.type
_entity_poly.pdbx_seq_one_letter_code
_entity_poly.pdbx_strand_id
1 'polypeptide(L)'
;MPPDPIDAYLARAEARWTADASLPDADTLRQLAIDANFDADVSEQADTRALEATAQAREHLANDAPESAEPLLRQAVLLSPVRLEAHMLLASIYARRFDLSGDVTLRQQARQLAMRCQELSPRHTPSAELLKSLGMIEQRDTISWKQAALITAILVGISASMSLCVRYTMVPPEDENAREDVREHFEQTPPPQELPSR
;
A
#
# COMPACT_ATOMS: atom_id res chain seq x y z
N MET A 1 39.59 -21.83 -16.32
CA MET A 1 38.97 -21.83 -14.99
C MET A 1 37.47 -21.94 -15.19
N PRO A 2 36.75 -22.77 -14.41
CA PRO A 2 35.29 -22.70 -14.40
C PRO A 2 34.87 -21.26 -14.00
N PRO A 3 33.76 -20.74 -14.56
CA PRO A 3 33.23 -19.43 -14.16
C PRO A 3 32.90 -19.43 -12.66
N ASP A 4 33.10 -18.30 -11.99
CA ASP A 4 32.68 -18.10 -10.61
C ASP A 4 31.18 -18.45 -10.49
N PRO A 5 30.78 -19.36 -9.58
CA PRO A 5 29.39 -19.74 -9.40
C PRO A 5 28.48 -18.54 -9.12
N ILE A 6 28.96 -17.52 -8.40
CA ILE A 6 28.20 -16.30 -8.08
C ILE A 6 27.94 -15.49 -9.36
N ASP A 7 28.95 -15.34 -10.22
CA ASP A 7 28.79 -14.61 -11.48
C ASP A 7 27.87 -15.36 -12.46
N ALA A 8 27.98 -16.70 -12.52
CA ALA A 8 27.10 -17.52 -13.32
C ALA A 8 25.63 -17.43 -12.86
N TYR A 9 25.41 -17.44 -11.54
CA TYR A 9 24.11 -17.21 -10.93
C TYR A 9 23.55 -15.82 -11.28
N LEU A 10 24.34 -14.77 -11.06
CA LEU A 10 23.93 -13.39 -11.31
C LEU A 10 23.56 -13.16 -12.77
N ALA A 11 24.34 -13.69 -13.71
CA ALA A 11 24.05 -13.55 -15.14
C ALA A 11 22.68 -14.15 -15.51
N ARG A 12 22.35 -15.32 -14.95
CA ARG A 12 21.05 -15.98 -15.19
C ARG A 12 19.90 -15.25 -14.52
N ALA A 13 20.08 -14.84 -13.26
CA ALA A 13 19.07 -14.13 -12.48
C ALA A 13 18.76 -12.75 -13.09
N GLU A 14 19.80 -12.02 -13.51
CA GLU A 14 19.67 -10.72 -14.16
C GLU A 14 18.98 -10.84 -15.52
N ALA A 15 19.37 -11.83 -16.35
CA ALA A 15 18.69 -12.09 -17.62
C ALA A 15 17.20 -12.37 -17.43
N ARG A 16 16.82 -13.09 -16.36
CA ARG A 16 15.42 -13.36 -16.02
C ARG A 16 14.68 -12.08 -15.64
N TRP A 17 15.27 -11.26 -14.77
CA TRP A 17 14.68 -9.99 -14.37
C TRP A 17 14.48 -9.06 -15.57
N THR A 18 15.50 -8.91 -16.44
CA THR A 18 15.39 -8.05 -17.62
C THR A 18 14.33 -8.56 -18.60
N ALA A 19 14.24 -9.88 -18.82
CA ALA A 19 13.28 -10.45 -19.76
C ALA A 19 11.82 -10.28 -19.31
N ASP A 20 11.54 -10.51 -18.03
CA ASP A 20 10.18 -10.48 -17.49
C ASP A 20 9.80 -9.07 -16.98
N ALA A 21 10.75 -8.13 -16.98
CA ALA A 21 10.64 -6.80 -16.38
C ALA A 21 10.12 -6.82 -14.93
N SER A 22 10.37 -7.91 -14.20
CA SER A 22 9.91 -8.13 -12.83
C SER A 22 10.97 -8.85 -12.01
N LEU A 23 11.02 -8.56 -10.71
CA LEU A 23 11.93 -9.24 -9.80
C LEU A 23 11.57 -10.75 -9.75
N PRO A 24 12.52 -11.68 -9.99
CA PRO A 24 12.26 -13.10 -9.82
C PRO A 24 11.84 -13.43 -8.39
N ASP A 25 10.90 -14.37 -8.23
CA ASP A 25 10.48 -14.81 -6.90
C ASP A 25 11.57 -15.62 -6.18
N ALA A 26 11.38 -15.81 -4.87
CA ALA A 26 12.36 -16.49 -4.02
C ALA A 26 12.61 -17.94 -4.46
N ASP A 27 11.58 -18.65 -4.95
CA ASP A 27 11.71 -20.03 -5.41
C ASP A 27 12.54 -20.12 -6.69
N THR A 28 12.35 -19.17 -7.62
CA THR A 28 13.15 -19.04 -8.84
C THR A 28 14.61 -18.75 -8.52
N LEU A 29 14.88 -17.79 -7.64
CA LEU A 29 16.25 -17.46 -7.22
C LEU A 29 16.91 -18.65 -6.51
N ARG A 30 16.17 -19.35 -5.67
CA ARG A 30 16.65 -20.58 -5.01
C ARG A 30 17.02 -21.66 -6.02
N GLN A 31 16.17 -21.90 -7.02
CA GLN A 31 16.46 -22.90 -8.06
C GLN A 31 17.72 -22.52 -8.87
N LEU A 32 17.86 -21.24 -9.23
CA LEU A 32 19.05 -20.76 -9.92
C LEU A 32 20.33 -20.92 -9.09
N ALA A 33 20.26 -20.72 -7.77
CA ALA A 33 21.39 -20.95 -6.88
C ALA A 33 21.78 -22.44 -6.80
N ILE A 34 20.78 -23.34 -6.76
CA ILE A 34 21.01 -24.80 -6.84
C ILE A 34 21.67 -25.17 -8.17
N ASP A 35 21.17 -24.64 -9.29
CA ASP A 35 21.71 -24.91 -10.63
C ASP A 35 23.12 -24.33 -10.84
N ALA A 36 23.52 -23.38 -10.00
CA ALA A 36 24.87 -22.81 -9.96
C ALA A 36 25.79 -23.53 -8.95
N ASN A 37 25.31 -24.58 -8.28
CA ASN A 37 25.99 -25.33 -7.23
C ASN A 37 26.40 -24.46 -6.03
N PHE A 38 25.50 -23.59 -5.55
CA PHE A 38 25.74 -22.86 -4.30
C PHE A 38 25.82 -23.85 -3.13
N ASP A 39 26.95 -23.85 -2.44
CA ASP A 39 27.12 -24.46 -1.13
C ASP A 39 27.10 -23.37 -0.04
N ALA A 40 27.36 -23.77 1.21
CA ALA A 40 27.35 -22.84 2.35
C ALA A 40 28.41 -21.73 2.20
N ASP A 41 29.61 -22.08 1.72
CA ASP A 41 30.73 -21.14 1.58
C ASP A 41 30.43 -20.12 0.47
N VAL A 42 29.92 -20.58 -0.68
CA VAL A 42 29.50 -19.70 -1.78
C VAL A 42 28.33 -18.81 -1.36
N SER A 43 27.39 -19.33 -0.56
CA SER A 43 26.28 -18.53 -0.03
C SER A 43 26.76 -17.42 0.90
N GLU A 44 27.73 -17.69 1.78
CA GLU A 44 28.31 -16.68 2.67
C GLU A 44 29.08 -15.61 1.88
N GLN A 45 29.82 -16.02 0.84
CA GLN A 45 30.50 -15.09 -0.07
C GLN A 45 29.49 -14.23 -0.84
N ALA A 46 28.38 -14.81 -1.32
CA ALA A 46 27.32 -14.08 -1.99
C ALA A 46 26.68 -13.03 -1.07
N ASP A 47 26.42 -13.37 0.19
CA ASP A 47 25.89 -12.43 1.18
C ASP A 47 26.87 -11.29 1.49
N THR A 48 28.16 -11.59 1.60
CA THR A 48 29.22 -10.59 1.78
C THR A 48 29.28 -9.64 0.58
N ARG A 49 29.28 -10.18 -0.64
CA ARG A 49 29.28 -9.39 -1.88
C ARG A 49 28.03 -8.53 -2.01
N ALA A 50 26.89 -9.01 -1.52
CA ALA A 50 25.64 -8.24 -1.49
C ALA A 50 25.70 -7.09 -0.47
N LEU A 51 26.37 -7.26 0.68
CA LEU A 51 26.63 -6.18 1.64
C LEU A 51 27.53 -5.11 1.02
N GLU A 52 28.62 -5.51 0.38
CA GLU A 52 29.56 -4.61 -0.29
C GLU A 52 28.88 -3.83 -1.41
N ALA A 53 28.11 -4.51 -2.27
CA ALA A 53 27.35 -3.86 -3.35
C ALA A 53 26.35 -2.84 -2.80
N THR A 54 25.64 -3.16 -1.70
CA THR A 54 24.74 -2.21 -1.04
C THR A 54 25.50 -1.00 -0.49
N ALA A 55 26.68 -1.21 0.10
CA ALA A 55 27.51 -0.14 0.63
C ALA A 55 28.03 0.79 -0.48
N GLN A 56 28.53 0.24 -1.58
CA GLN A 56 28.97 1.01 -2.75
C GLN A 56 27.81 1.77 -3.40
N ALA A 57 26.64 1.14 -3.50
CA ALA A 57 25.44 1.81 -4.02
C ALA A 57 25.06 3.04 -3.19
N ARG A 58 25.16 2.97 -1.85
CA ARG A 58 24.92 4.15 -1.00
C ARG A 58 25.89 5.27 -1.28
N GLU A 59 27.17 4.96 -1.49
CA GLU A 59 28.18 5.97 -1.83
C GLU A 59 27.85 6.65 -3.15
N HIS A 60 27.43 5.89 -4.17
CA HIS A 60 26.95 6.45 -5.43
C HIS A 60 25.70 7.32 -5.25
N LEU A 61 24.74 6.89 -4.42
CA LEU A 61 23.55 7.70 -4.13
C LEU A 61 23.88 8.98 -3.37
N ALA A 62 24.85 8.95 -2.45
CA ALA A 62 25.32 10.15 -1.75
C ALA A 62 25.98 11.16 -2.71
N ASN A 63 26.54 10.67 -3.81
CA ASN A 63 27.12 11.48 -4.89
C ASN A 63 26.12 11.81 -6.02
N ASP A 64 24.81 11.62 -5.79
CA ASP A 64 23.71 11.80 -6.77
C ASP A 64 23.95 11.06 -8.11
N ALA A 65 24.50 9.85 -8.04
CA ALA A 65 24.76 8.97 -9.18
C ALA A 65 23.86 7.71 -9.14
N PRO A 66 22.52 7.86 -9.28
CA PRO A 66 21.58 6.73 -9.20
C PRO A 66 21.80 5.68 -10.30
N GLU A 67 22.25 6.08 -11.48
CA GLU A 67 22.56 5.17 -12.60
C GLU A 67 23.74 4.23 -12.28
N SER A 68 24.67 4.66 -11.43
CA SER A 68 25.78 3.81 -10.96
C SER A 68 25.37 2.94 -9.77
N ALA A 69 24.42 3.40 -8.96
CA ALA A 69 23.90 2.66 -7.81
C ALA A 69 22.95 1.52 -8.21
N GLU A 70 22.14 1.71 -9.26
CA GLU A 70 21.14 0.74 -9.70
C GLU A 70 21.69 -0.67 -9.95
N PRO A 71 22.74 -0.89 -10.77
CA PRO A 71 23.23 -2.25 -11.04
C PRO A 71 23.76 -2.93 -9.77
N LEU A 72 24.38 -2.18 -8.86
CA LEU A 72 24.85 -2.69 -7.56
C LEU A 72 23.70 -3.11 -6.65
N LEU A 73 22.61 -2.33 -6.64
CA LEU A 73 21.42 -2.66 -5.86
C LEU A 73 20.67 -3.86 -6.45
N ARG A 74 20.58 -3.97 -7.78
CA ARG A 74 20.04 -5.16 -8.45
C ARG A 74 20.84 -6.40 -8.06
N GLN A 75 22.16 -6.33 -8.14
CA GLN A 75 23.04 -7.40 -7.67
C GLN A 75 22.78 -7.76 -6.20
N ALA A 76 22.71 -6.77 -5.31
CA ALA A 76 22.50 -7.02 -3.88
C ALA A 76 21.14 -7.69 -3.59
N VAL A 77 20.08 -7.30 -4.30
CA VAL A 77 18.75 -7.91 -4.20
C VAL A 77 18.76 -9.37 -4.70
N LEU A 78 19.46 -9.66 -5.81
CA LEU A 78 19.53 -11.01 -6.36
C LEU A 78 20.38 -11.95 -5.50
N LEU A 79 21.52 -11.48 -4.97
CA LEU A 79 22.40 -12.29 -4.12
C LEU A 79 21.80 -12.52 -2.74
N SER A 80 21.02 -11.57 -2.22
CA SER A 80 20.44 -11.67 -0.89
C SER A 80 19.02 -11.09 -0.88
N PRO A 81 18.04 -11.94 -1.24
CA PRO A 81 16.64 -11.53 -1.34
C PRO A 81 16.03 -11.04 -0.03
N VAL A 82 16.71 -11.24 1.10
CA VAL A 82 16.28 -10.80 2.43
C VAL A 82 16.82 -9.43 2.82
N ARG A 83 17.72 -8.84 2.03
CA ARG A 83 18.35 -7.54 2.35
C ARG A 83 17.38 -6.39 2.10
N LEU A 84 16.70 -5.97 3.17
CA LEU A 84 15.72 -4.88 3.16
C LEU A 84 16.25 -3.58 2.56
N GLU A 85 17.45 -3.18 2.96
CA GLU A 85 18.05 -1.91 2.53
C GLU A 85 18.20 -1.83 1.01
N ALA A 86 18.69 -2.90 0.38
CA ALA A 86 18.85 -2.96 -1.07
C ALA A 86 17.50 -2.82 -1.80
N HIS A 87 16.46 -3.49 -1.29
CA HIS A 87 15.11 -3.38 -1.84
C HIS A 87 14.55 -1.95 -1.71
N MET A 88 14.74 -1.31 -0.55
CA MET A 88 14.25 0.06 -0.32
C MET A 88 14.94 1.09 -1.22
N LEU A 89 16.26 0.99 -1.35
CA LEU A 89 17.04 1.90 -2.19
C LEU A 89 16.73 1.68 -3.68
N LEU A 90 16.54 0.44 -4.12
CA LEU A 90 16.19 0.18 -5.51
C LEU A 90 14.76 0.62 -5.83
N ALA A 91 13.82 0.39 -4.91
CA ALA A 91 12.44 0.86 -5.04
C ALA A 91 12.37 2.39 -5.17
N SER A 92 13.19 3.12 -4.40
CA SER A 92 13.22 4.58 -4.47
C SER A 92 13.80 5.09 -5.79
N ILE A 93 14.83 4.44 -6.35
CA ILE A 93 15.37 4.76 -7.68
C ILE A 93 14.28 4.58 -8.75
N TYR A 94 13.58 3.44 -8.76
CA TYR A 94 12.53 3.18 -9.74
C TYR A 94 11.32 4.10 -9.58
N ALA A 95 10.94 4.44 -8.35
CA ALA A 95 9.90 5.43 -8.12
C ALA A 95 10.31 6.83 -8.65
N ARG A 96 11.52 7.29 -8.35
CA ARG A 96 12.03 8.59 -8.85
C ARG A 96 12.09 8.62 -10.37
N ARG A 97 12.56 7.54 -11.01
CA ARG A 97 12.59 7.42 -12.48
C ARG A 97 11.18 7.37 -13.07
N PHE A 98 10.22 6.71 -12.41
CA PHE A 98 8.81 6.77 -12.78
C PHE A 98 8.25 8.19 -12.68
N ASP A 99 8.51 8.92 -11.60
CA ASP A 99 8.02 10.28 -11.42
C ASP A 99 8.52 11.22 -12.54
N LEU A 100 9.72 10.97 -13.08
CA LEU A 100 10.31 11.74 -14.18
C LEU A 100 9.82 11.30 -15.57
N SER A 101 9.60 10.01 -15.78
CA SER A 101 9.32 9.45 -17.12
C SER A 101 7.85 9.11 -17.38
N GLY A 102 7.08 8.87 -16.32
CA GLY A 102 5.74 8.29 -16.40
C GLY A 102 5.70 6.80 -16.76
N ASP A 103 6.84 6.10 -16.79
CA ASP A 103 6.90 4.69 -17.20
C ASP A 103 6.27 3.76 -16.14
N VAL A 104 5.13 3.17 -16.51
CA VAL A 104 4.35 2.28 -15.64
C VAL A 104 5.12 1.01 -15.26
N THR A 105 6.07 0.56 -16.09
CA THR A 105 6.89 -0.61 -15.77
C THR A 105 7.79 -0.35 -14.56
N LEU A 106 8.41 0.84 -14.49
CA LEU A 106 9.21 1.28 -13.35
C LEU A 106 8.35 1.39 -12.08
N ARG A 107 7.12 1.89 -12.20
CA ARG A 107 6.17 1.92 -11.07
C ARG A 107 5.85 0.51 -10.57
N GLN A 108 5.62 -0.44 -11.48
CA GLN A 108 5.33 -1.82 -11.11
C GLN A 108 6.53 -2.48 -10.41
N GLN A 109 7.74 -2.28 -10.92
CA GLN A 109 8.98 -2.78 -10.30
C GLN A 109 9.20 -2.19 -8.91
N ALA A 110 9.05 -0.87 -8.77
CA ALA A 110 9.16 -0.19 -7.48
C ALA A 110 8.13 -0.73 -6.47
N ARG A 111 6.89 -0.98 -6.93
CA ARG A 111 5.83 -1.57 -6.09
C ARG A 111 6.16 -3.01 -5.67
N GLN A 112 6.68 -3.83 -6.57
CA GLN A 112 7.10 -5.20 -6.23
C GLN A 112 8.18 -5.20 -5.14
N LEU A 113 9.21 -4.34 -5.30
CA LEU A 113 10.28 -4.20 -4.31
C LEU A 113 9.75 -3.69 -2.96
N ALA A 114 8.87 -2.69 -2.97
CA ALA A 114 8.24 -2.15 -1.76
C ALA A 114 7.37 -3.19 -1.03
N MET A 115 6.62 -4.01 -1.76
CA MET A 115 5.85 -5.13 -1.20
C MET A 115 6.77 -6.15 -0.54
N ARG A 116 7.88 -6.51 -1.19
CA ARG A 116 8.88 -7.42 -0.58
C ARG A 116 9.46 -6.88 0.72
N CYS A 117 9.73 -5.58 0.83
CA CYS A 117 10.15 -4.99 2.11
C CYS A 117 9.11 -5.21 3.22
N GLN A 118 7.81 -5.01 2.91
CA GLN A 118 6.74 -5.19 3.89
C GLN A 118 6.59 -6.65 4.32
N GLU A 119 6.76 -7.59 3.40
CA GLU A 119 6.72 -9.03 3.69
C GLU A 119 7.91 -9.46 4.58
N LEU A 120 9.12 -8.99 4.26
CA LEU A 120 10.33 -9.31 5.00
C LEU A 120 10.35 -8.68 6.40
N SER A 121 9.85 -7.45 6.53
CA SER A 121 9.76 -6.79 7.84
C SER A 121 8.58 -5.81 7.91
N PRO A 122 7.47 -6.22 8.55
CA PRO A 122 6.33 -5.33 8.77
C PRO A 122 6.64 -4.08 9.60
N ARG A 123 7.78 -4.08 10.33
CA ARG A 123 8.24 -2.95 11.15
C ARG A 123 9.10 -1.96 10.37
N HIS A 124 9.73 -2.38 9.28
CA HIS A 124 10.59 -1.54 8.44
C HIS A 124 9.90 -1.32 7.11
N THR A 125 8.78 -0.59 7.17
CA THR A 125 8.01 -0.22 5.99
C THR A 125 8.80 0.76 5.12
N PRO A 126 8.68 0.65 3.78
CA PRO A 126 9.15 1.71 2.88
C PRO A 126 8.60 3.07 3.30
N SER A 127 9.32 4.15 3.01
CA SER A 127 8.92 5.49 3.45
C SER A 127 7.50 5.83 2.98
N ALA A 128 6.73 6.57 3.79
CA ALA A 128 5.37 6.95 3.44
C ALA A 128 5.30 7.75 2.12
N GLU A 129 6.35 8.51 1.81
CA GLU A 129 6.52 9.23 0.55
C GLU A 129 6.66 8.28 -0.64
N LEU A 130 7.50 7.24 -0.53
CA LEU A 130 7.64 6.20 -1.54
C LEU A 130 6.33 5.43 -1.73
N LEU A 131 5.67 5.05 -0.64
CA LEU A 131 4.38 4.36 -0.73
C LEU A 131 3.29 5.24 -1.35
N LYS A 132 3.34 6.56 -1.12
CA LYS A 132 2.43 7.53 -1.73
C LYS A 132 2.70 7.69 -3.23
N SER A 133 3.94 7.86 -3.67
CA SER A 133 4.28 7.98 -5.11
C SER A 133 3.89 6.73 -5.90
N LEU A 134 3.97 5.56 -5.26
CA LEU A 134 3.53 4.30 -5.85
C LEU A 134 2.00 4.10 -5.82
N GLY A 135 1.26 4.97 -5.12
CA GLY A 135 -0.19 4.83 -4.90
C GLY A 135 -0.56 3.61 -4.06
N MET A 136 0.34 3.18 -3.18
CA MET A 136 0.14 2.06 -2.24
C MET A 136 -0.48 2.51 -0.92
N ILE A 137 -0.38 3.80 -0.61
CA ILE A 137 -1.19 4.44 0.41
C ILE A 137 -2.14 5.34 -0.35
N GLU A 138 -3.45 5.08 -0.25
CA GLU A 138 -4.43 6.09 -0.63
C GLU A 138 -4.05 7.35 0.13
N GLN A 139 -3.93 8.49 -0.58
CA GLN A 139 -4.35 9.72 0.07
C GLN A 139 -5.70 9.36 0.65
N ARG A 140 -5.78 9.16 1.97
CA ARG A 140 -6.95 9.60 2.68
C ARG A 140 -7.01 11.05 2.28
N ASP A 141 -7.70 11.32 1.16
CA ASP A 141 -8.57 12.44 1.05
C ASP A 141 -9.06 12.60 2.47
N THR A 142 -8.64 13.71 3.06
CA THR A 142 -9.30 14.25 4.21
C THR A 142 -10.78 14.12 3.86
N ILE A 143 -11.44 13.04 4.29
CA ILE A 143 -12.87 13.01 4.50
C ILE A 143 -13.00 14.26 5.33
N SER A 144 -13.46 15.30 4.62
CA SER A 144 -13.16 16.66 4.98
C SER A 144 -13.55 16.73 6.44
N TRP A 145 -12.71 17.27 7.33
CA TRP A 145 -13.13 17.47 8.71
C TRP A 145 -14.55 18.10 8.77
N LYS A 146 -14.95 18.81 7.71
CA LYS A 146 -16.32 19.23 7.37
C LYS A 146 -17.35 18.10 7.20
N GLN A 147 -17.07 17.04 6.44
CA GLN A 147 -17.92 15.84 6.33
C GLN A 147 -17.99 15.06 7.64
N ALA A 148 -16.88 14.91 8.36
CA ALA A 148 -16.89 14.29 9.69
C ALA A 148 -17.73 15.11 10.68
N ALA A 149 -17.54 16.44 10.70
CA ALA A 149 -18.34 17.37 11.51
C ALA A 149 -19.82 17.37 11.11
N LEU A 150 -20.13 17.28 9.81
CA LEU A 150 -21.50 17.20 9.31
C LEU A 150 -22.19 15.91 9.79
N ILE A 151 -21.51 14.76 9.69
CA ILE A 151 -22.05 13.47 10.17
C ILE A 151 -22.28 13.53 11.69
N THR A 152 -21.35 14.10 12.47
CA THR A 152 -21.54 14.29 13.91
C THR A 152 -22.71 15.22 14.22
N ALA A 153 -22.86 16.33 13.49
CA ALA A 153 -23.97 17.26 13.67
C ALA A 153 -25.33 16.61 13.36
N ILE A 154 -25.40 15.80 12.30
CA ILE A 154 -26.62 15.04 11.94
C ILE A 154 -26.96 14.02 13.03
N LEU A 155 -25.97 13.25 13.52
CA LEU A 155 -26.19 12.25 14.56
C LEU A 155 -26.68 12.85 15.89
N VAL A 156 -26.10 13.99 16.31
CA VAL A 156 -26.55 14.73 17.50
C VAL A 156 -27.95 15.32 17.28
N GLY A 157 -28.25 15.82 16.07
CA GLY A 157 -29.59 16.31 15.72
C GLY A 157 -30.65 15.21 15.78
N ILE A 158 -30.34 14.01 15.29
CA ILE A 158 -31.24 12.85 15.36
C ILE A 158 -31.45 12.40 16.81
N SER A 159 -30.40 12.39 17.66
CA SER A 159 -30.56 12.01 19.07
C SER A 159 -31.41 13.01 19.86
N ALA A 160 -31.28 14.31 19.57
CA ALA A 160 -32.12 15.34 20.16
C ALA A 160 -33.60 15.20 19.72
N SER A 161 -33.81 14.85 18.45
CA SER A 161 -35.16 14.65 17.88
C SER A 161 -35.85 13.42 18.46
N MET A 162 -35.14 12.29 18.63
CA MET A 162 -35.71 11.09 19.28
C MET A 162 -36.00 11.30 20.76
N SER A 163 -35.17 12.07 21.48
CA SER A 163 -35.43 12.42 22.88
C SER A 163 -36.70 13.28 23.04
N LEU A 164 -37.00 14.12 22.04
CA LEU A 164 -38.22 14.93 22.01
C LEU A 164 -39.47 14.12 21.65
N CYS A 165 -39.36 13.19 20.69
CA CYS A 165 -40.46 12.28 20.35
C CYS A 165 -40.84 11.36 21.52
N VAL A 166 -39.88 10.79 22.26
CA VAL A 166 -40.17 9.94 23.42
C VAL A 166 -40.86 10.72 24.56
N ARG A 167 -40.53 12.02 24.73
CA ARG A 167 -41.22 12.87 25.72
C ARG A 167 -42.65 13.24 25.31
N TYR A 168 -42.95 13.33 24.02
CA TYR A 168 -44.29 13.68 23.54
C TYR A 168 -45.23 12.49 23.35
N THR A 169 -44.73 11.27 23.18
CA THR A 169 -45.59 10.09 22.94
C THR A 169 -45.85 9.23 24.19
N MET A 170 -45.22 9.51 25.33
CA MET A 170 -45.34 8.69 26.55
C MET A 170 -45.88 9.43 27.77
N VAL A 171 -46.67 10.48 27.57
CA VAL A 171 -47.59 10.98 28.59
C VAL A 171 -48.99 10.95 27.97
N PRO A 172 -49.86 10.00 28.36
CA PRO A 172 -51.24 10.03 27.89
C PRO A 172 -51.89 11.32 28.40
N PRO A 173 -52.60 12.08 27.56
CA PRO A 173 -53.37 13.22 28.04
C PRO A 173 -54.40 12.69 29.05
N GLU A 174 -54.40 13.27 30.25
CA GLU A 174 -55.39 13.00 31.31
C GLU A 174 -56.77 13.58 30.96
N ASP A 175 -56.86 14.40 29.91
CA ASP A 175 -58.06 15.09 29.50
C ASP A 175 -58.71 14.41 28.28
N GLU A 176 -59.96 13.97 28.45
CA GLU A 176 -60.74 13.21 27.47
C GLU A 176 -60.96 14.00 26.16
N ASN A 177 -61.08 15.32 26.27
CA ASN A 177 -61.27 16.23 25.12
C ASN A 177 -60.06 16.25 24.18
N ALA A 178 -58.84 16.14 24.71
CA ALA A 178 -57.62 16.12 23.90
C ALA A 178 -57.46 14.81 23.11
N ARG A 179 -58.18 13.74 23.51
CA ARG A 179 -58.20 12.47 22.77
C ARG A 179 -59.17 12.52 21.59
N GLU A 180 -60.28 13.23 21.70
CA GLU A 180 -61.22 13.44 20.59
C GLU A 180 -60.59 14.30 19.49
N ASP A 181 -59.90 15.40 19.84
CA ASP A 181 -59.23 16.27 18.86
C ASP A 181 -58.17 15.52 18.03
N VAL A 182 -57.39 14.64 18.67
CA VAL A 182 -56.38 13.82 17.97
C VAL A 182 -57.06 12.78 17.08
N ARG A 183 -58.18 12.20 17.50
CA ARG A 183 -58.92 11.22 16.71
C ARG A 183 -59.56 11.86 15.48
N GLU A 184 -60.21 13.01 15.62
CA GLU A 184 -60.78 13.75 14.49
C GLU A 184 -59.70 14.16 13.49
N HIS A 185 -58.52 14.58 13.96
CA HIS A 185 -57.41 14.95 13.10
C HIS A 185 -56.91 13.75 12.26
N PHE A 186 -56.82 12.55 12.85
CA PHE A 186 -56.43 11.34 12.12
C PHE A 186 -57.52 10.85 11.15
N GLU A 187 -58.80 10.97 11.50
CA GLU A 187 -59.91 10.57 10.63
C GLU A 187 -60.09 11.53 9.44
N GLN A 188 -59.69 12.81 9.57
CA GLN A 188 -59.78 13.81 8.50
C GLN A 188 -58.54 13.92 7.61
N THR A 189 -57.44 13.22 7.92
CA THR A 189 -56.22 13.30 7.11
C THR A 189 -56.31 12.28 5.96
N PRO A 190 -56.43 12.72 4.69
CA PRO A 190 -56.49 11.78 3.57
C PRO A 190 -55.15 11.03 3.43
N PRO A 191 -55.16 9.75 3.02
CA PRO A 191 -53.94 8.98 2.85
C PRO A 191 -53.05 9.65 1.79
N PRO A 192 -51.72 9.60 1.98
CA PRO A 192 -50.78 10.23 1.05
C PRO A 192 -50.95 9.64 -0.35
N GLN A 193 -51.18 10.52 -1.34
CA GLN A 193 -51.30 10.11 -2.74
C GLN A 193 -49.95 9.60 -3.25
N GLU A 194 -49.93 8.38 -3.78
CA GLU A 194 -48.77 7.84 -4.46
C GLU A 194 -48.43 8.70 -5.69
N LEU A 195 -47.22 9.26 -5.70
CA LEU A 195 -46.71 10.03 -6.84
C LEU A 195 -46.49 9.09 -8.04
N PRO A 196 -46.93 9.47 -9.25
CA PRO A 196 -46.77 8.63 -10.43
C PRO A 196 -45.28 8.50 -10.76
N SER A 197 -44.80 7.26 -10.77
CA SER A 197 -43.46 6.91 -11.21
C SER A 197 -43.29 7.25 -12.69
N ARG A 198 -42.33 8.12 -13.01
CA ARG A 198 -41.78 8.29 -14.35
C ARG A 198 -40.29 8.06 -14.31
#